data_AF-A0A377ZS73-F1
#
_entry.id   AF-A0A377ZS73-F1
#
_cell.length_a   1.000
_cell.length_b   1.000
_cell.length_c   1.000
_cell.angle_alpha   90.00
_cell.angle_beta   90.00
_cell.angle_gamma   90.00
#
_symmetry.space_group_name_H-M   'P 1'
#
loop_
_entity.id
_entity.type
_entity.pdbx_description
1 polymer ?
#
loop_
_entity_poly.entity_id
_entity_poly.type
_entity_poly.pdbx_seq_one_letter_code
_entity_poly.pdbx_strand_id
1 'polypeptide(L)'
;MRDPEHKTEAGRAAGMRLAAQIDSDLISMVTQRATNVITMSDSTTGSQGRDLWNCAAGIDATMTAIGVPQGINRRSFWNPFNYKDLAGELGHRAYAQGATLTAYEKAQIPPVASFDSYKTDISGRLPKGSAKSLTVSGQPEHKVEAKDSNGMPVDNRQGTITVSASGLQVGDAFTIAGVNSVHQITKDTTGQPQVFRVLAVSGTTVTISPKILPVENTDVASRPYANVDAKPAESAAITILNKNAAPANLFWADGSVELMYGKLAFPTGQGPQVMTATTEQGATLIMSYAFDHIKGVTTARFTTLYGCSVLVPEYTGIVIAGQ
;
A
#
# COMPACT_ATOMS: atom_id res chain seq x y z
N MET A 1 -16.57 -33.76 -16.42
CA MET A 1 -16.45 -34.17 -15.00
C MET A 1 -17.60 -35.11 -14.68
N ARG A 2 -17.38 -36.43 -14.73
CA ARG A 2 -18.43 -37.45 -14.46
C ARG A 2 -18.63 -37.68 -12.95
N ASP A 3 -17.65 -37.33 -12.14
CA ASP A 3 -17.68 -37.45 -10.69
C ASP A 3 -18.18 -36.15 -10.04
N PRO A 4 -19.31 -36.19 -9.30
CA PRO A 4 -19.86 -35.04 -8.58
C PRO A 4 -18.92 -34.46 -7.51
N GLU A 5 -18.08 -35.27 -6.86
CA GLU A 5 -17.18 -34.79 -5.80
C GLU A 5 -16.07 -33.91 -6.38
N HIS A 6 -15.39 -34.40 -7.42
CA HIS A 6 -14.37 -33.61 -8.12
C HIS A 6 -14.90 -32.28 -8.68
N LYS A 7 -16.16 -32.24 -9.13
CA LYS A 7 -16.79 -31.00 -9.59
C LYS A 7 -16.98 -30.00 -8.44
N THR A 8 -17.39 -30.48 -7.28
CA THR A 8 -17.63 -29.65 -6.09
C THR A 8 -16.32 -29.09 -5.55
N GLU A 9 -15.29 -29.93 -5.45
CA GLU A 9 -13.97 -29.51 -4.99
C GLU A 9 -13.29 -28.53 -5.95
N ALA A 10 -13.41 -28.74 -7.27
CA ALA A 10 -12.92 -27.77 -8.26
C ALA A 10 -13.61 -26.40 -8.13
N GLY A 11 -14.90 -26.37 -7.80
CA GLY A 11 -15.64 -25.15 -7.51
C GLY A 11 -15.15 -24.43 -6.24
N ARG A 12 -14.95 -25.16 -5.14
CA ARG A 12 -14.38 -24.60 -3.90
C ARG A 12 -12.99 -24.04 -4.12
N ALA A 13 -12.11 -24.80 -4.79
CA ALA A 13 -10.75 -24.36 -5.10
C ALA A 13 -10.73 -23.09 -5.97
N ALA A 14 -11.63 -22.99 -6.96
CA ALA A 14 -11.77 -21.78 -7.78
C ALA A 14 -12.21 -20.57 -6.94
N GLY A 15 -13.18 -20.74 -6.05
CA GLY A 15 -13.63 -19.68 -5.14
C GLY A 15 -12.51 -19.19 -4.21
N MET A 16 -11.76 -20.11 -3.59
CA MET A 16 -10.62 -19.78 -2.73
C MET A 16 -9.51 -19.04 -3.50
N ARG A 17 -9.19 -19.48 -4.73
CA ARG A 17 -8.19 -18.79 -5.57
C ARG A 17 -8.60 -17.35 -5.89
N LEU A 18 -9.88 -17.14 -6.25
CA LEU A 18 -10.37 -15.80 -6.58
C LEU A 18 -10.34 -14.88 -5.35
N ALA A 19 -10.69 -15.38 -4.17
CA ALA A 19 -10.57 -14.63 -2.93
C ALA A 19 -9.12 -14.25 -2.63
N ALA A 20 -8.19 -15.20 -2.72
CA ALA A 20 -6.76 -14.95 -2.50
C ALA A 20 -6.16 -13.92 -3.48
N GLN A 21 -6.66 -13.88 -4.72
CA GLN A 21 -6.23 -12.88 -5.71
C GLN A 21 -6.67 -11.47 -5.29
N ILE A 22 -7.89 -11.30 -4.78
CA ILE A 22 -8.39 -10.00 -4.30
C ILE A 22 -7.50 -9.47 -3.17
N ASP A 23 -7.19 -10.32 -2.19
CA ASP A 23 -6.34 -9.94 -1.05
C ASP A 23 -4.92 -9.57 -1.53
N SER A 24 -4.36 -10.33 -2.48
CA SER A 24 -3.04 -10.08 -3.07
C SER A 24 -2.98 -8.75 -3.83
N ASP A 25 -4.01 -8.43 -4.60
CA ASP A 25 -4.09 -7.18 -5.37
C ASP A 25 -4.25 -5.98 -4.43
N LEU A 26 -5.08 -6.11 -3.38
CA LEU A 26 -5.26 -5.06 -2.37
C LEU A 26 -3.96 -4.73 -1.65
N ILE A 27 -3.24 -5.76 -1.18
CA ILE A 27 -1.95 -5.61 -0.53
C ILE A 27 -0.92 -4.96 -1.46
N SER A 28 -0.89 -5.38 -2.72
CA SER A 28 0.03 -4.82 -3.72
C SER A 28 -0.28 -3.34 -4.00
N MET A 29 -1.57 -2.99 -4.07
CA MET A 29 -2.05 -1.63 -4.27
C MET A 29 -1.60 -0.69 -3.15
N VAL A 30 -1.77 -1.10 -1.89
CA VAL A 30 -1.32 -0.33 -0.72
C VAL A 30 0.20 -0.24 -0.68
N THR A 31 0.91 -1.34 -0.93
CA THR A 31 2.39 -1.37 -0.93
C THR A 31 2.99 -0.38 -1.92
N GLN A 32 2.37 -0.24 -3.10
CA GLN A 32 2.84 0.69 -4.13
C GLN A 32 2.50 2.15 -3.82
N ARG A 33 1.36 2.42 -3.17
CA ARG A 33 0.86 3.79 -2.98
C ARG A 33 1.14 4.41 -1.62
N ALA A 34 1.45 3.63 -0.59
CA ALA A 34 1.65 4.17 0.75
C ALA A 34 2.80 5.19 0.81
N THR A 35 2.51 6.40 1.29
CA THR A 35 3.47 7.52 1.26
C THR A 35 4.22 7.70 2.59
N ASN A 36 3.73 7.15 3.70
CA ASN A 36 4.50 7.11 4.95
C ASN A 36 5.38 5.85 4.95
N VAL A 37 6.66 5.97 4.62
CA VAL A 37 7.58 4.84 4.56
C VAL A 37 8.64 4.98 5.63
N ILE A 38 8.77 3.94 6.46
CA ILE A 38 9.87 3.84 7.42
C ILE A 38 10.65 2.56 7.15
N THR A 39 11.97 2.70 7.17
CA THR A 39 12.90 1.59 6.92
C THR A 39 13.71 1.32 8.16
N MET A 40 13.98 0.06 8.43
CA MET A 40 14.96 -0.35 9.43
C MET A 40 16.01 -1.26 8.79
N SER A 41 17.23 -1.16 9.27
CA SER A 41 18.27 -2.13 8.97
C SER A 41 17.89 -3.50 9.53
N ASP A 42 18.50 -4.56 8.99
CA ASP A 42 18.41 -5.85 9.64
C ASP A 42 19.16 -5.80 10.98
N SER A 43 18.62 -6.46 12.01
CA SER A 43 19.22 -6.48 13.34
C SER A 43 19.78 -7.87 13.61
N THR A 44 21.10 -8.04 13.41
CA THR A 44 21.80 -9.29 13.78
C THR A 44 22.00 -9.45 15.29
N THR A 45 21.73 -8.42 16.08
CA THR A 45 21.94 -8.37 17.54
C THR A 45 20.69 -8.71 18.36
N GLY A 46 19.61 -9.19 17.73
CA GLY A 46 18.39 -9.61 18.43
C GLY A 46 17.45 -8.48 18.88
N SER A 47 17.62 -7.24 18.41
CA SER A 47 16.72 -6.10 18.71
C SER A 47 15.58 -5.92 17.71
N GLN A 48 15.38 -6.87 16.79
CA GLN A 48 14.48 -6.76 15.66
C GLN A 48 13.04 -6.43 16.08
N GLY A 49 12.52 -7.07 17.13
CA GLY A 49 11.17 -6.79 17.63
C GLY A 49 11.02 -5.37 18.18
N ARG A 50 11.99 -4.88 18.96
CA ARG A 50 12.01 -3.49 19.44
C ARG A 50 12.10 -2.49 18.29
N ASP A 51 12.94 -2.77 17.29
CA ASP A 51 13.15 -1.87 16.16
C ASP A 51 11.90 -1.84 15.24
N LEU A 52 11.20 -2.97 15.08
CA LEU A 52 9.90 -3.04 14.42
C LEU A 52 8.84 -2.22 15.17
N TRP A 53 8.82 -2.28 16.51
CA TRP A 53 7.92 -1.46 17.32
C TRP A 53 8.20 0.04 17.13
N ASN A 54 9.49 0.44 17.16
CA ASN A 54 9.90 1.82 16.91
C ASN A 54 9.48 2.30 15.52
N CYS A 55 9.56 1.43 14.50
CA CYS A 55 9.11 1.77 13.15
C CYS A 55 7.61 1.99 13.09
N ALA A 56 6.80 1.12 13.72
CA ALA A 56 5.35 1.30 13.80
C ALA A 56 4.99 2.61 14.53
N ALA A 57 5.66 2.90 15.66
CA ALA A 57 5.49 4.17 16.37
C ALA A 57 5.91 5.38 15.53
N GLY A 58 6.94 5.23 14.69
CA GLY A 58 7.32 6.26 13.73
C GLY A 58 6.25 6.52 12.68
N ILE A 59 5.55 5.48 12.19
CA ILE A 59 4.43 5.65 11.26
C ILE A 59 3.29 6.40 11.95
N ASP A 60 2.93 6.01 13.18
CA ASP A 60 1.90 6.69 13.99
C ASP A 60 2.23 8.17 14.20
N ALA A 61 3.48 8.47 14.57
CA ALA A 61 3.98 9.81 14.78
C ALA A 61 3.96 10.63 13.48
N THR A 62 4.37 10.05 12.36
CA THR A 62 4.36 10.72 11.05
C THR A 62 2.94 11.04 10.60
N MET A 63 2.02 10.08 10.69
CA MET A 63 0.60 10.29 10.39
C MET A 63 -0.01 11.40 11.28
N THR A 64 0.32 11.40 12.57
CA THR A 64 -0.17 12.44 13.48
C THR A 64 0.45 13.80 13.16
N ALA A 65 1.73 13.86 12.81
CA ALA A 65 2.44 15.10 12.49
C ALA A 65 1.91 15.79 11.23
N ILE A 66 1.40 15.04 10.25
CA ILE A 66 0.74 15.60 9.07
C ILE A 66 -0.76 15.93 9.30
N GLY A 67 -1.30 15.61 10.47
CA GLY A 67 -2.67 15.95 10.85
C GLY A 67 -3.72 14.88 10.54
N VAL A 68 -3.33 13.61 10.40
CA VAL A 68 -4.31 12.50 10.32
C VAL A 68 -5.12 12.45 11.62
N PRO A 69 -6.47 12.52 11.57
CA PRO A 69 -7.31 12.53 12.76
C PRO A 69 -7.07 11.31 13.67
N GLN A 70 -6.92 11.55 14.98
CA GLN A 70 -6.72 10.48 15.96
C GLN A 70 -8.01 9.68 16.27
N GLY A 71 -9.18 10.20 15.90
CA GLY A 71 -10.46 9.51 16.10
C GLY A 71 -10.76 8.40 15.10
N ILE A 72 -9.88 8.18 14.11
CA ILE A 72 -10.02 7.12 13.11
C ILE A 72 -9.19 5.92 13.57
N ASN A 73 -9.80 4.74 13.61
CA ASN A 73 -9.09 3.51 13.93
C ASN A 73 -7.96 3.28 12.93
N ARG A 74 -6.77 2.94 13.43
CA ARG A 74 -5.62 2.61 12.60
C ARG A 74 -5.34 1.11 12.73
N ARG A 75 -5.02 0.47 11.62
CA ARG A 75 -4.74 -0.97 11.55
C ARG A 75 -3.37 -1.22 10.97
N SER A 76 -2.71 -2.27 11.45
CA SER A 76 -1.43 -2.75 10.97
C SER A 76 -1.50 -4.21 10.56
N PHE A 77 -0.81 -4.55 9.48
CA PHE A 77 -0.80 -5.87 8.87
C PHE A 77 0.64 -6.32 8.72
N TRP A 78 1.00 -7.32 9.51
CA TRP A 78 2.36 -7.78 9.66
C TRP A 78 2.57 -9.08 8.92
N ASN A 79 3.70 -9.19 8.21
CA ASN A 79 4.11 -10.49 7.70
C ASN A 79 4.46 -11.44 8.86
N PRO A 80 4.34 -12.76 8.66
CA PRO A 80 4.46 -13.72 9.76
C PRO A 80 5.83 -13.69 10.45
N PHE A 81 6.90 -13.36 9.73
CA PHE A 81 8.25 -13.33 10.26
C PHE A 81 8.46 -12.12 11.16
N ASN A 82 8.08 -10.91 10.72
CA ASN A 82 8.17 -9.72 11.58
C ASN A 82 7.22 -9.80 12.78
N TYR A 83 6.04 -10.40 12.59
CA TYR A 83 5.09 -10.62 13.67
C TYR A 83 5.67 -11.53 14.77
N LYS A 84 6.42 -12.58 14.38
CA LYS A 84 7.09 -13.47 15.34
C LYS A 84 8.14 -12.71 16.16
N ASP A 85 8.86 -11.78 15.54
CA ASP A 85 9.95 -11.04 16.19
C ASP A 85 9.39 -10.02 17.19
N LEU A 86 8.26 -9.38 16.87
CA LEU A 86 7.48 -8.56 17.81
C LEU A 86 6.94 -9.38 18.99
N ALA A 87 6.38 -10.56 18.73
CA ALA A 87 5.90 -11.45 19.79
C ALA A 87 7.05 -11.94 20.67
N GLY A 88 8.20 -12.29 20.09
CA GLY A 88 9.41 -12.69 20.82
C GLY A 88 9.89 -11.59 21.78
N GLU A 89 10.01 -10.35 21.29
CA GLU A 89 10.38 -9.19 22.12
C GLU A 89 9.42 -9.01 23.32
N LEU A 90 8.12 -9.23 23.13
CA LEU A 90 7.15 -9.13 24.21
C LEU A 90 7.24 -10.33 25.18
N GLY A 91 7.43 -11.54 24.65
CA GLY A 91 7.51 -12.78 25.43
C GLY A 91 8.78 -12.90 26.28
N HIS A 92 9.88 -12.24 25.90
CA HIS A 92 11.13 -12.23 26.67
C HIS A 92 11.14 -11.32 27.90
N ARG A 93 10.06 -10.56 28.15
CA ARG A 93 10.00 -9.65 29.31
C ARG A 93 9.88 -10.44 30.61
N ALA A 94 10.57 -9.98 31.65
CA ALA A 94 10.84 -10.72 32.89
C ALA A 94 9.60 -11.26 33.65
N TYR A 95 8.41 -10.74 33.38
CA TYR A 95 7.17 -11.17 34.01
C TYR A 95 6.20 -11.70 32.96
N ALA A 96 5.91 -13.01 33.03
CA ALA A 96 4.93 -13.68 32.18
C ALA A 96 3.51 -13.50 32.76
N GLN A 97 2.84 -12.40 32.43
CA GLN A 97 1.46 -12.12 32.84
C GLN A 97 0.73 -11.38 31.72
N GLY A 98 -0.52 -11.79 31.44
CA GLY A 98 -1.35 -11.13 30.44
C GLY A 98 -0.74 -11.21 29.03
N ALA A 99 -0.39 -10.05 28.46
CA ALA A 99 0.11 -9.96 27.09
C ALA A 99 1.46 -10.67 26.88
N THR A 100 2.36 -10.66 27.87
CA THR A 100 3.66 -11.34 27.76
C THR A 100 3.52 -12.87 27.80
N LEU A 101 2.61 -13.40 28.62
CA LEU A 101 2.28 -14.83 28.66
C LEU A 101 1.64 -15.28 27.34
N THR A 102 0.68 -14.50 26.82
CA THR A 102 0.00 -14.83 25.55
C THR A 102 0.97 -14.76 24.36
N ALA A 103 1.91 -13.81 24.37
CA ALA A 103 2.97 -13.73 23.38
C ALA A 103 3.90 -14.94 23.45
N TYR A 104 4.27 -15.40 24.65
CA TYR A 104 5.11 -16.59 24.82
C TYR A 104 4.39 -17.89 24.40
N GLU A 105 3.14 -18.09 24.81
CA GLU A 105 2.39 -19.33 24.56
C GLU A 105 1.82 -19.44 23.14
N LYS A 106 1.38 -18.33 22.56
CA LYS A 106 0.59 -18.31 21.31
C LYS A 106 1.19 -17.43 20.21
N ALA A 107 2.35 -16.80 20.47
CA ALA A 107 2.93 -15.78 19.59
C ALA A 107 1.96 -14.66 19.24
N GLN A 108 1.02 -14.30 20.14
CA GLN A 108 0.00 -13.28 19.87
C GLN A 108 0.46 -11.91 20.42
N ILE A 109 0.39 -10.87 19.58
CA ILE A 109 0.71 -9.49 19.99
C ILE A 109 -0.58 -8.69 20.25
N PRO A 110 -0.57 -7.78 21.24
CA PRO A 110 -1.61 -6.76 21.39
C PRO A 110 -1.51 -5.69 20.27
N PRO A 111 -2.40 -4.69 20.24
CA PRO A 111 -2.22 -3.49 19.42
C PRO A 111 -0.81 -2.90 19.60
N VAL A 112 -0.16 -2.55 18.48
CA VAL A 112 1.21 -2.02 18.46
C VAL A 112 1.16 -0.56 18.04
N ALA A 113 1.68 0.33 18.88
CA ALA A 113 1.84 1.76 18.57
C ALA A 113 0.57 2.42 18.02
N SER A 114 -0.56 2.28 18.75
CA SER A 114 -1.88 2.82 18.37
C SER A 114 -2.55 2.14 17.16
N PHE A 115 -1.95 1.08 16.59
CA PHE A 115 -2.57 0.28 15.55
C PHE A 115 -3.12 -1.04 16.08
N ASP A 116 -4.34 -1.39 15.68
CA ASP A 116 -4.83 -2.76 15.80
C ASP A 116 -3.99 -3.69 14.91
N SER A 117 -3.37 -4.68 15.52
CA SER A 117 -2.36 -5.52 14.85
C SER A 117 -2.95 -6.83 14.33
N TYR A 118 -2.76 -7.09 13.04
CA TYR A 118 -3.17 -8.32 12.38
C TYR A 118 -1.96 -9.01 11.74
N LYS A 119 -1.99 -10.34 11.74
CA LYS A 119 -1.02 -11.17 11.04
C LYS A 119 -1.61 -11.57 9.69
N THR A 120 -0.87 -11.35 8.61
CA THR A 120 -1.27 -11.77 7.26
C THR A 120 -0.40 -12.91 6.76
N ASP A 121 -0.96 -13.79 5.94
CA ASP A 121 -0.25 -14.87 5.25
C ASP A 121 0.43 -14.38 3.96
N ILE A 122 -0.14 -13.34 3.35
CA ILE A 122 0.44 -12.61 2.22
C ILE A 122 1.00 -11.26 2.65
N SER A 123 2.09 -10.84 2.01
CA SER A 123 2.70 -9.51 2.22
C SER A 123 3.16 -8.94 0.89
N GLY A 124 3.00 -7.62 0.74
CA GLY A 124 3.48 -6.93 -0.43
C GLY A 124 5.00 -6.85 -0.41
N ARG A 125 5.63 -6.87 -1.58
CA ARG A 125 7.09 -6.84 -1.69
C ARG A 125 7.53 -5.62 -2.48
N LEU A 126 8.50 -4.88 -1.93
CA LEU A 126 9.15 -3.81 -2.67
C LEU A 126 10.34 -4.35 -3.45
N PRO A 127 10.62 -3.81 -4.65
CA PRO A 127 11.80 -4.16 -5.40
C PRO A 127 13.06 -3.55 -4.75
N LYS A 128 14.23 -4.00 -5.21
CA LYS A 128 15.51 -3.40 -4.82
C LYS A 128 15.69 -2.09 -5.57
N GLY A 129 15.72 -0.98 -4.85
CA GLY A 129 15.92 0.35 -5.42
C GLY A 129 17.31 0.55 -6.02
N SER A 130 17.45 1.61 -6.82
CA SER A 130 18.70 1.95 -7.49
C SER A 130 19.83 2.24 -6.50
N ALA A 131 21.04 1.75 -6.79
CA ALA A 131 22.25 2.18 -6.10
C ALA A 131 22.89 3.43 -6.76
N LYS A 132 22.33 3.91 -7.87
CA LYS A 132 22.85 5.07 -8.58
C LYS A 132 22.55 6.35 -7.80
N SER A 133 23.50 7.28 -7.79
CA SER A 133 23.25 8.65 -7.36
C SER A 133 22.36 9.34 -8.38
N LEU A 134 21.14 9.69 -7.97
CA LEU A 134 20.17 10.38 -8.81
C LEU A 134 19.90 11.76 -8.23
N THR A 135 19.62 12.71 -9.11
CA THR A 135 19.23 14.07 -8.77
C THR A 135 17.97 14.44 -9.53
N VAL A 136 17.21 15.36 -8.96
CA VAL A 136 16.08 15.99 -9.65
C VAL A 136 16.62 16.94 -10.72
N SER A 137 16.04 16.89 -11.91
CA SER A 137 16.34 17.85 -12.99
C SER A 137 15.37 19.02 -12.91
N GLY A 138 15.90 20.25 -12.96
CA GLY A 138 15.10 21.46 -12.75
C GLY A 138 14.54 21.56 -11.33
N GLN A 139 13.50 22.38 -11.16
CA GLN A 139 12.86 22.68 -9.87
C GLN A 139 11.37 22.33 -9.94
N PRO A 140 10.98 21.05 -9.89
CA PRO A 140 9.60 20.65 -10.11
C PRO A 140 8.69 21.22 -9.01
N GLU A 141 7.67 21.93 -9.44
CA GLU A 141 6.53 22.36 -8.64
C GLU A 141 5.25 21.99 -9.40
N HIS A 142 4.27 21.45 -8.69
CA HIS A 142 2.98 21.10 -9.29
C HIS A 142 1.91 22.10 -8.84
N LYS A 143 0.79 22.08 -9.56
CA LYS A 143 -0.43 22.82 -9.20
C LYS A 143 -1.58 21.84 -8.99
N VAL A 144 -2.61 22.30 -8.29
CA VAL A 144 -3.87 21.58 -8.13
C VAL A 144 -4.78 21.94 -9.28
N GLU A 145 -5.25 20.92 -10.01
CA GLU A 145 -6.13 21.12 -11.16
C GLU A 145 -7.44 20.39 -10.94
N ALA A 146 -8.57 21.09 -11.11
CA ALA A 146 -9.87 20.44 -11.07
C ALA A 146 -10.14 19.64 -12.37
N LYS A 147 -9.72 20.18 -13.51
CA LYS A 147 -9.96 19.61 -14.85
C LYS A 147 -8.75 19.83 -15.75
N ASP A 148 -8.56 18.92 -16.69
CA ASP A 148 -7.57 19.06 -17.77
C ASP A 148 -8.09 19.97 -18.89
N SER A 149 -7.29 20.14 -19.95
CA SER A 149 -7.64 20.96 -21.12
C SER A 149 -8.88 20.45 -21.88
N ASN A 150 -9.23 19.18 -21.72
CA ASN A 150 -10.40 18.56 -22.33
C ASN A 150 -11.63 18.57 -21.39
N GLY A 151 -11.51 19.14 -20.19
CA GLY A 151 -12.58 19.21 -19.20
C GLY A 151 -12.75 17.96 -18.33
N MET A 152 -11.82 17.00 -18.41
CA MET A 152 -11.84 15.77 -17.61
C MET A 152 -11.23 16.01 -16.22
N PRO A 153 -11.78 15.42 -15.14
CA PRO A 153 -11.20 15.54 -13.80
C PRO A 153 -9.75 15.02 -13.72
N VAL A 154 -8.89 15.74 -13.00
CA VAL A 154 -7.47 15.39 -12.83
C VAL A 154 -7.23 14.70 -11.48
N ASP A 155 -6.49 13.59 -11.50
CA ASP A 155 -6.02 12.93 -10.27
C ASP A 155 -4.90 13.74 -9.61
N ASN A 156 -5.24 14.39 -8.51
CA ASN A 156 -4.36 15.29 -7.77
C ASN A 156 -3.41 14.58 -6.80
N ARG A 157 -3.41 13.25 -6.73
CA ARG A 157 -2.51 12.49 -5.85
C ARG A 157 -1.12 12.30 -6.45
N GLN A 158 -0.96 12.52 -7.76
CA GLN A 158 0.22 12.14 -8.51
C GLN A 158 0.79 13.35 -9.27
N GLY A 159 2.10 13.35 -9.49
CA GLY A 159 2.80 14.39 -10.25
C GLY A 159 3.99 13.81 -10.98
N THR A 160 4.48 14.48 -12.02
CA THR A 160 5.63 14.02 -12.81
C THR A 160 6.86 14.84 -12.51
N ILE A 161 7.98 14.18 -12.22
CA ILE A 161 9.29 14.81 -12.08
C ILE A 161 10.25 14.27 -13.16
N THR A 162 11.29 15.04 -13.46
CA THR A 162 12.39 14.58 -14.31
C THR A 162 13.61 14.30 -13.42
N VAL A 163 14.26 13.16 -13.61
CA VAL A 163 15.49 12.77 -12.91
C VAL A 163 16.69 12.80 -13.86
N SER A 164 17.89 12.97 -13.31
CA SER A 164 19.11 13.13 -14.12
C SER A 164 19.51 11.91 -14.94
N ALA A 165 19.06 10.71 -14.57
CA ALA A 165 19.31 9.48 -15.31
C ALA A 165 18.28 8.39 -15.00
N SER A 166 18.15 7.41 -15.90
CA SER A 166 17.35 6.21 -15.65
C SER A 166 17.92 5.38 -14.50
N GLY A 167 17.05 4.92 -13.62
CA GLY A 167 17.44 4.11 -12.47
C GLY A 167 16.33 3.82 -11.46
N LEU A 168 15.29 4.63 -11.44
CA LEU A 168 14.08 4.38 -10.65
C LEU A 168 13.17 3.36 -11.34
N GLN A 169 12.42 2.61 -10.54
CA GLN A 169 11.37 1.68 -11.00
C GLN A 169 10.09 1.84 -10.17
N VAL A 170 8.98 1.30 -10.67
CA VAL A 170 7.69 1.31 -9.95
C VAL A 170 7.83 0.62 -8.60
N GLY A 171 7.34 1.30 -7.56
CA GLY A 171 7.43 0.83 -6.18
C GLY A 171 8.66 1.28 -5.41
N ASP A 172 9.58 2.07 -5.99
CA ASP A 172 10.69 2.70 -5.25
C ASP A 172 10.20 3.82 -4.31
N ALA A 173 10.77 3.89 -3.11
CA ALA A 173 10.52 4.92 -2.10
C ALA A 173 11.76 5.79 -1.97
N PHE A 174 11.60 7.11 -1.98
CA PHE A 174 12.73 8.01 -1.88
C PHE A 174 12.37 9.35 -1.24
N THR A 175 13.36 10.08 -0.75
CA THR A 175 13.24 11.48 -0.33
C THR A 175 14.05 12.37 -1.26
N ILE A 176 13.68 13.64 -1.34
CA ILE A 176 14.43 14.67 -2.08
C ILE A 176 15.08 15.61 -1.06
N ALA A 177 16.37 15.88 -1.21
CA ALA A 177 17.11 16.76 -0.31
C ALA A 177 16.48 18.16 -0.26
N GLY A 178 16.25 18.66 0.97
CA GLY A 178 15.69 20.00 1.20
C GLY A 178 14.16 20.09 1.05
N VAL A 179 13.46 18.96 0.94
CA VAL A 179 11.99 18.92 0.88
C VAL A 179 11.45 18.20 2.11
N ASN A 180 10.81 18.94 3.01
CA ASN A 180 10.18 18.39 4.20
C ASN A 180 8.66 18.44 4.08
N SER A 181 7.98 17.52 4.76
CA SER A 181 6.53 17.54 4.85
C SER A 181 6.05 18.70 5.73
N VAL A 182 4.82 19.15 5.51
CA VAL A 182 4.15 20.12 6.38
C VAL A 182 2.92 19.49 7.03
N HIS A 183 2.45 20.10 8.10
CA HIS A 183 1.16 19.77 8.66
C HIS A 183 0.04 20.22 7.71
N GLN A 184 -0.85 19.29 7.33
CA GLN A 184 -1.77 19.48 6.21
C GLN A 184 -2.84 20.55 6.46
N ILE A 185 -3.03 21.02 7.70
CA ILE A 185 -3.96 22.11 8.04
C ILE A 185 -3.20 23.42 8.24
N THR A 186 -2.30 23.48 9.21
CA THR A 186 -1.61 24.74 9.61
C THR A 186 -0.49 25.14 8.65
N LYS A 187 0.00 24.20 7.83
CA LYS A 187 1.12 24.39 6.88
C LYS A 187 2.47 24.66 7.54
N ASP A 188 2.59 24.40 8.85
CA ASP A 188 3.87 24.42 9.54
C ASP A 188 4.73 23.23 9.09
N THR A 189 6.02 23.45 8.93
CA THR A 189 6.97 22.37 8.62
C THR A 189 7.03 21.35 9.76
N THR A 190 7.02 20.06 9.42
CA THR A 190 7.23 18.98 10.40
C THR A 190 8.71 18.76 10.70
N GLY A 191 9.61 19.31 9.86
CA GLY A 191 11.03 19.03 9.88
C GLY A 191 11.42 17.61 9.44
N GLN A 192 10.46 16.80 8.96
CA GLN A 192 10.72 15.46 8.46
C GLN A 192 10.77 15.45 6.92
N PRO A 193 11.75 14.78 6.30
CA PRO A 193 11.83 14.66 4.85
C PRO A 193 10.56 14.05 4.26
N GLN A 194 10.00 14.65 3.21
CA GLN A 194 8.86 14.09 2.50
C GLN A 194 9.30 12.85 1.71
N VAL A 195 8.61 11.73 1.92
CA VAL A 195 8.80 10.52 1.14
C VAL A 195 7.88 10.52 -0.08
N PHE A 196 8.43 10.10 -1.22
CA PHE A 196 7.75 9.93 -2.49
C PHE A 196 7.81 8.48 -2.95
N ARG A 197 6.75 8.03 -3.61
CA ARG A 197 6.60 6.71 -4.21
C ARG A 197 6.62 6.82 -5.72
N VAL A 198 7.34 5.93 -6.40
CA VAL A 198 7.32 5.83 -7.86
C VAL A 198 6.12 5.00 -8.31
N LEU A 199 5.23 5.60 -9.10
CA LEU A 199 4.03 4.95 -9.65
C LEU A 199 4.19 4.52 -11.11
N ALA A 200 4.96 5.27 -11.89
CA ALA A 200 5.28 4.94 -13.28
C ALA A 200 6.62 5.57 -13.69
N VAL A 201 7.30 4.95 -14.65
CA VAL A 201 8.59 5.43 -15.18
C VAL A 201 8.54 5.41 -16.70
N SER A 202 8.94 6.52 -17.32
CA SER A 202 9.10 6.68 -18.76
C SER A 202 10.45 7.37 -19.03
N GLY A 203 11.50 6.57 -19.21
CA GLY A 203 12.87 7.07 -19.33
C GLY A 203 13.32 7.80 -18.05
N THR A 204 13.62 9.10 -18.18
CA THR A 204 13.96 9.99 -17.06
C THR A 204 12.76 10.71 -16.45
N THR A 205 11.56 10.54 -17.01
CA THR A 205 10.32 11.11 -16.46
C THR A 205 9.66 10.08 -15.54
N VAL A 206 9.37 10.49 -14.32
CA VAL A 206 8.90 9.61 -13.24
C VAL A 206 7.62 10.19 -12.66
N THR A 207 6.56 9.38 -12.65
CA THR A 207 5.30 9.72 -11.96
C THR A 207 5.42 9.32 -10.51
N ILE A 208 5.23 10.28 -9.61
CA ILE A 208 5.42 10.14 -8.17
C ILE A 208 4.13 10.43 -7.39
N SER A 209 4.05 9.91 -6.17
CA SER A 209 3.01 10.23 -5.19
C SER A 209 3.64 10.45 -3.81
N PRO A 210 3.25 11.48 -3.05
CA PRO A 210 2.32 12.53 -3.44
C PRO A 210 2.95 13.49 -4.47
N LYS A 211 2.13 14.31 -5.15
CA LYS A 211 2.67 15.41 -5.97
C LYS A 211 3.30 16.50 -5.09
N ILE A 212 4.29 17.21 -5.61
CA ILE A 212 5.03 18.25 -4.86
C ILE A 212 4.25 19.56 -4.87
N LEU A 213 3.66 19.95 -3.74
CA LEU A 213 2.97 21.22 -3.54
C LEU A 213 3.66 22.03 -2.42
N PRO A 214 4.57 22.97 -2.76
CA PRO A 214 5.22 23.82 -1.77
C PRO A 214 4.26 24.83 -1.14
N VAL A 215 4.54 25.27 0.10
CA VAL A 215 3.79 26.35 0.77
C VAL A 215 3.87 27.64 -0.03
N GLU A 216 5.08 27.99 -0.49
CA GLU A 216 5.32 29.15 -1.37
C GLU A 216 5.21 28.77 -2.85
N ASN A 217 4.09 28.13 -3.22
CA ASN A 217 3.81 27.80 -4.61
C ASN A 217 3.62 29.06 -5.47
N THR A 218 4.15 29.05 -6.69
CA THR A 218 3.90 30.12 -7.68
C THR A 218 2.40 30.24 -7.97
N ASP A 219 1.69 29.10 -8.05
CA ASP A 219 0.24 29.09 -8.15
C ASP A 219 -0.41 29.32 -6.79
N VAL A 220 -0.97 30.52 -6.60
CA VAL A 220 -1.58 30.96 -5.33
C VAL A 220 -2.76 30.06 -4.94
N ALA A 221 -3.54 29.57 -5.90
CA ALA A 221 -4.70 28.72 -5.65
C ALA A 221 -4.31 27.34 -5.10
N SER A 222 -3.09 26.87 -5.37
CA SER A 222 -2.56 25.60 -4.88
C SER A 222 -2.00 25.68 -3.46
N ARG A 223 -1.66 26.86 -2.94
CA ARG A 223 -1.01 27.03 -1.62
C ARG A 223 -1.81 26.44 -0.45
N PRO A 224 -3.16 26.53 -0.38
CA PRO A 224 -3.93 25.90 0.69
C PRO A 224 -3.81 24.36 0.72
N TYR A 225 -3.37 23.75 -0.37
CA TYR A 225 -3.19 22.31 -0.51
C TYR A 225 -1.73 21.88 -0.38
N ALA A 226 -0.83 22.78 0.04
CA ALA A 226 0.58 22.49 0.21
C ALA A 226 0.81 21.30 1.16
N ASN A 227 1.71 20.42 0.75
CA ASN A 227 2.12 19.22 1.48
C ASN A 227 3.62 19.17 1.77
N VAL A 228 4.40 20.07 1.18
CA VAL A 228 5.82 20.25 1.45
C VAL A 228 6.16 21.71 1.72
N ASP A 229 7.24 21.95 2.46
CA ASP A 229 7.68 23.29 2.84
C ASP A 229 8.24 24.09 1.65
N ALA A 230 9.03 23.44 0.80
CA ALA A 230 9.67 24.04 -0.36
C ALA A 230 9.66 23.11 -1.58
N LYS A 231 9.82 23.70 -2.76
CA LYS A 231 10.12 22.94 -3.97
C LYS A 231 11.59 22.49 -3.96
N PRO A 232 11.92 21.34 -4.58
CA PRO A 232 13.31 20.95 -4.75
C PRO A 232 14.16 22.04 -5.41
N ALA A 233 15.40 22.18 -4.93
CA ALA A 233 16.43 22.91 -5.66
C ALA A 233 16.81 22.14 -6.94
N GLU A 234 17.37 22.86 -7.92
CA GLU A 234 17.92 22.22 -9.11
C GLU A 234 19.05 21.27 -8.69
N SER A 235 19.07 20.06 -9.24
CA SER A 235 20.04 19.01 -8.89
C SER A 235 19.95 18.52 -7.44
N ALA A 236 18.82 18.73 -6.74
CA ALA A 236 18.61 18.17 -5.41
C ALA A 236 18.76 16.64 -5.41
N ALA A 237 19.53 16.12 -4.45
CA ALA A 237 19.83 14.70 -4.36
C ALA A 237 18.61 13.87 -3.99
N ILE A 238 18.46 12.71 -4.62
CA ILE A 238 17.44 11.71 -4.32
C ILE A 238 18.05 10.63 -3.43
N THR A 239 17.43 10.37 -2.29
CA THR A 239 17.84 9.30 -1.36
C THR A 239 16.84 8.15 -1.41
N ILE A 240 17.28 6.98 -1.89
CA ILE A 240 16.46 5.77 -1.96
C ILE A 240 16.34 5.12 -0.57
N LEU A 241 15.11 4.78 -0.18
CA LEU A 241 14.79 4.12 1.08
C LEU A 241 14.82 2.59 0.94
N ASN A 242 14.28 2.05 -0.15
CA ASN A 242 14.22 0.60 -0.39
C ASN A 242 15.51 0.02 -0.99
N LYS A 243 16.64 0.09 -0.26
CA LYS A 243 17.95 -0.39 -0.73
C LYS A 243 18.01 -1.88 -1.04
N ASN A 244 17.15 -2.70 -0.41
CA ASN A 244 17.06 -4.14 -0.59
C ASN A 244 15.63 -4.58 -0.90
N ALA A 245 15.46 -5.60 -1.75
CA ALA A 245 14.15 -6.17 -2.03
C ALA A 245 13.61 -6.94 -0.82
N ALA A 246 12.56 -6.42 -0.19
CA ALA A 246 12.03 -6.93 1.07
C ALA A 246 10.50 -6.92 1.10
N PRO A 247 9.87 -7.81 1.90
CA PRO A 247 8.45 -7.71 2.22
C PRO A 247 8.18 -6.47 3.08
N ALA A 248 7.02 -5.84 2.89
CA ALA A 248 6.55 -4.72 3.68
C ALA A 248 5.49 -5.17 4.70
N ASN A 249 5.49 -4.51 5.86
CA ASN A 249 4.32 -4.49 6.75
C ASN A 249 3.49 -3.26 6.41
N LEU A 250 2.17 -3.40 6.39
CA LEU A 250 1.25 -2.35 5.96
C LEU A 250 0.57 -1.70 7.16
N PHE A 251 0.28 -0.41 7.05
CA PHE A 251 -0.41 0.39 8.05
C PHE A 251 -1.40 1.30 7.35
N TRP A 252 -2.60 1.44 7.90
CA TRP A 252 -3.54 2.43 7.38
C TRP A 252 -4.57 2.86 8.40
N ALA A 253 -5.10 4.07 8.23
CA ALA A 253 -6.31 4.52 8.90
C ALA A 253 -7.55 4.05 8.14
N ASP A 254 -8.63 3.72 8.87
CA ASP A 254 -9.90 3.30 8.27
C ASP A 254 -10.45 4.35 7.27
N GLY A 255 -10.99 3.87 6.15
CA GLY A 255 -11.49 4.71 5.06
C GLY A 255 -10.43 5.21 4.07
N SER A 256 -9.14 4.92 4.28
CA SER A 256 -8.09 5.29 3.32
C SER A 256 -7.92 4.29 2.17
N VAL A 257 -8.31 3.04 2.37
CA VAL A 257 -8.25 1.95 1.39
C VAL A 257 -9.66 1.46 1.11
N GLU A 258 -10.01 1.32 -0.17
CA GLU A 258 -11.33 0.89 -0.62
C GLU A 258 -11.21 -0.32 -1.55
N LEU A 259 -12.08 -1.31 -1.31
CA LEU A 259 -12.30 -2.44 -2.18
C LEU A 259 -13.71 -2.34 -2.75
N MET A 260 -13.80 -2.07 -4.05
CA MET A 260 -15.06 -1.91 -4.75
C MET A 260 -15.44 -3.24 -5.40
N TYR A 261 -16.61 -3.76 -5.08
CA TYR A 261 -17.15 -4.95 -5.75
C TYR A 261 -18.07 -4.56 -6.90
N GLY A 262 -17.85 -5.17 -8.05
CA GLY A 262 -18.71 -5.07 -9.22
C GLY A 262 -19.57 -6.31 -9.38
N LYS A 263 -20.75 -6.13 -9.96
CA LYS A 263 -21.61 -7.24 -10.39
C LYS A 263 -21.69 -7.26 -11.91
N LEU A 264 -21.15 -8.30 -12.53
CA LEU A 264 -21.30 -8.52 -13.95
C LEU A 264 -22.68 -9.12 -14.25
N ALA A 265 -23.47 -8.45 -15.10
CA ALA A 265 -24.73 -8.98 -15.59
C ALA A 265 -24.49 -9.89 -16.80
N PHE A 266 -24.87 -11.17 -16.71
CA PHE A 266 -24.86 -12.07 -17.85
C PHE A 266 -26.19 -11.97 -18.61
N PRO A 267 -26.17 -11.99 -19.96
CA PRO A 267 -27.38 -11.97 -20.76
C PRO A 267 -28.20 -13.26 -20.56
N THR A 268 -29.52 -13.13 -20.48
CA THR A 268 -30.43 -14.26 -20.36
C THR A 268 -30.74 -14.87 -21.73
N GLY A 269 -31.04 -16.17 -21.78
CA GLY A 269 -31.50 -16.85 -23.00
C GLY A 269 -30.43 -17.18 -24.06
N GLN A 270 -29.15 -16.96 -23.77
CA GLN A 270 -28.04 -17.16 -24.72
C GLN A 270 -27.38 -18.56 -24.64
N GLY A 271 -27.90 -19.48 -23.83
CA GLY A 271 -27.41 -20.87 -23.70
C GLY A 271 -26.66 -21.18 -22.40
N PRO A 272 -25.69 -20.36 -21.92
CA PRO A 272 -25.03 -20.58 -20.64
C PRO A 272 -25.98 -20.45 -19.45
N GLN A 273 -25.88 -21.38 -18.50
CA GLN A 273 -26.51 -21.26 -17.20
C GLN A 273 -25.58 -20.53 -16.24
N VAL A 274 -26.14 -19.63 -15.43
CA VAL A 274 -25.39 -18.72 -14.55
C VAL A 274 -25.86 -18.90 -13.12
N MET A 275 -24.90 -19.03 -12.21
CA MET A 275 -25.11 -19.09 -10.77
C MET A 275 -24.26 -18.03 -10.10
N THR A 276 -24.75 -17.46 -9.00
CA THR A 276 -24.04 -16.45 -8.22
C THR A 276 -23.88 -16.92 -6.77
N ALA A 277 -22.72 -16.68 -6.20
CA ALA A 277 -22.42 -16.89 -4.79
C ALA A 277 -21.63 -15.69 -4.26
N THR A 278 -21.42 -15.66 -2.95
CA THR A 278 -20.59 -14.64 -2.29
C THR A 278 -19.45 -15.36 -1.56
N THR A 279 -18.22 -14.85 -1.66
CA THR A 279 -17.11 -15.36 -0.82
C THR A 279 -17.34 -15.01 0.65
N GLU A 280 -16.60 -15.63 1.55
CA GLU A 280 -16.59 -15.26 2.97
C GLU A 280 -16.17 -13.79 3.19
N GLN A 281 -15.33 -13.25 2.29
CA GLN A 281 -14.93 -11.83 2.30
C GLN A 281 -15.97 -10.88 1.66
N GLY A 282 -17.14 -11.37 1.25
CA GLY A 282 -18.20 -10.55 0.67
C GLY A 282 -18.08 -10.29 -0.84
N ALA A 283 -17.08 -10.84 -1.52
CA ALA A 283 -16.90 -10.66 -2.96
C ALA A 283 -17.92 -11.47 -3.75
N THR A 284 -18.50 -10.88 -4.80
CA THR A 284 -19.44 -11.60 -5.68
C THR A 284 -18.67 -12.57 -6.58
N LEU A 285 -19.09 -13.84 -6.54
CA LEU A 285 -18.64 -14.90 -7.44
C LEU A 285 -19.74 -15.23 -8.44
N ILE A 286 -19.39 -15.26 -9.71
CA ILE A 286 -20.29 -15.66 -10.79
C ILE A 286 -19.71 -16.89 -11.47
N MET A 287 -20.48 -17.97 -11.46
CA MET A 287 -20.18 -19.18 -12.22
C MET A 287 -21.10 -19.22 -13.44
N SER A 288 -20.52 -19.27 -14.63
CA SER A 288 -21.24 -19.56 -15.87
C SER A 288 -20.78 -20.91 -16.41
N TYR A 289 -21.71 -21.75 -16.87
CA TYR A 289 -21.37 -23.00 -17.52
C TYR A 289 -22.25 -23.28 -18.73
N ALA A 290 -21.66 -23.95 -19.72
CA ALA A 290 -22.33 -24.34 -20.95
C ALA A 290 -21.81 -25.72 -21.40
N PHE A 291 -22.71 -26.53 -21.94
CA PHE A 291 -22.39 -27.82 -22.54
C PHE A 291 -22.39 -27.71 -24.07
N ASP A 292 -21.28 -28.06 -24.70
CA ASP A 292 -21.16 -28.22 -26.13
C ASP A 292 -21.48 -29.68 -26.49
N HIS A 293 -22.64 -29.92 -27.10
CA HIS A 293 -23.10 -31.26 -27.47
C HIS A 293 -22.33 -31.86 -28.66
N ILE A 294 -21.69 -31.03 -29.49
CA ILE A 294 -20.89 -31.50 -30.64
C ILE A 294 -19.55 -32.04 -30.13
N LYS A 295 -18.95 -31.35 -29.15
CA LYS A 295 -17.65 -31.74 -28.58
C LYS A 295 -17.75 -32.66 -27.36
N GLY A 296 -18.93 -32.76 -26.74
CA GLY A 296 -19.12 -33.49 -25.49
C GLY A 296 -18.41 -32.85 -24.30
N VAL A 297 -18.19 -31.53 -24.33
CA VAL A 297 -17.41 -30.79 -23.32
C VAL A 297 -18.28 -29.80 -22.57
N THR A 298 -18.17 -29.78 -21.23
CA THR A 298 -18.73 -28.72 -20.40
C THR A 298 -17.65 -27.71 -20.07
N THR A 299 -17.88 -26.44 -20.40
CA THR A 299 -17.02 -25.34 -19.98
C THR A 299 -17.64 -24.66 -18.79
N ALA A 300 -16.86 -24.39 -17.75
CA ALA A 300 -17.26 -23.59 -16.60
C ALA A 300 -16.28 -22.43 -16.40
N ARG A 301 -16.79 -21.23 -16.19
CA ARG A 301 -16.01 -20.02 -15.93
C ARG A 301 -16.48 -19.40 -14.61
N PHE A 302 -15.53 -19.22 -13.71
CA PHE A 302 -15.72 -18.45 -12.47
C PHE A 302 -15.19 -17.03 -12.69
N THR A 303 -15.92 -16.03 -12.24
CA THR A 303 -15.57 -14.63 -12.45
C THR A 303 -15.98 -13.82 -11.24
N THR A 304 -15.10 -12.93 -10.81
CA THR A 304 -15.37 -11.86 -9.86
C THR A 304 -14.93 -10.55 -10.51
N LEU A 305 -15.60 -9.46 -10.18
CA LEU A 305 -15.28 -8.12 -10.65
C LEU A 305 -15.03 -7.26 -9.42
N TYR A 306 -13.83 -6.71 -9.31
CA TYR A 306 -13.45 -5.86 -8.19
C TYR A 306 -12.46 -4.79 -8.66
N GLY A 307 -12.30 -3.77 -7.82
CA GLY A 307 -11.26 -2.74 -7.96
C GLY A 307 -10.69 -2.40 -6.59
N CYS A 308 -9.36 -2.35 -6.49
CA CYS A 308 -8.66 -1.92 -5.29
C CYS A 308 -8.19 -0.47 -5.48
N SER A 309 -8.45 0.40 -4.49
CA SER A 309 -8.03 1.80 -4.54
C SER A 309 -7.51 2.26 -3.19
N VAL A 310 -6.45 3.07 -3.22
CA VAL A 310 -5.99 3.84 -2.06
C VAL A 310 -6.47 5.27 -2.26
N LEU A 311 -7.53 5.65 -1.55
CA LEU A 311 -8.19 6.95 -1.67
C LEU A 311 -7.28 8.07 -1.15
N VAL A 312 -6.69 7.86 0.02
CA VAL A 312 -5.83 8.84 0.71
C VAL A 312 -4.48 8.19 1.02
N PRO A 313 -3.51 8.23 0.09
CA PRO A 313 -2.18 7.64 0.29
C PRO A 313 -1.46 8.13 1.55
N GLU A 314 -1.69 9.38 1.94
CA GLU A 314 -1.12 10.02 3.14
C GLU A 314 -1.59 9.38 4.44
N TYR A 315 -2.69 8.63 4.42
CA TYR A 315 -3.25 7.92 5.58
C TYR A 315 -2.81 6.45 5.62
N THR A 316 -1.91 6.07 4.70
CA THR A 316 -1.35 4.74 4.60
C THR A 316 0.16 4.79 4.79
N GLY A 317 0.73 3.71 5.31
CA GLY A 317 2.14 3.61 5.58
C GLY A 317 2.67 2.19 5.41
N ILE A 318 3.99 2.08 5.24
CA ILE A 318 4.69 0.82 5.17
C ILE A 318 5.97 0.84 5.99
N VAL A 319 6.24 -0.29 6.65
CA VAL A 319 7.54 -0.55 7.29
C VAL A 319 8.27 -1.60 6.47
N ILE A 320 9.52 -1.28 6.11
CA ILE A 320 10.39 -2.16 5.34
C ILE A 320 11.59 -2.53 6.21
N ALA A 321 11.66 -3.80 6.60
CA ALA A 321 12.81 -4.33 7.33
C ALA A 321 13.95 -4.72 6.40
N GLY A 322 15.18 -4.74 6.91
CA GLY A 322 16.37 -5.21 6.19
C GLY A 322 16.91 -4.25 5.13
N GLN A 323 16.78 -2.94 5.32
CA GLN A 323 17.21 -1.90 4.38
C GLN A 323 18.63 -1.37 4.65
#